data_AF-A0A3B9AR02-F1
#
_entry.id   AF-A0A3B9AR02-F1
#
_cell.length_a   1.000
_cell.length_b   1.000
_cell.length_c   1.000
_cell.angle_alpha   90.00
_cell.angle_beta   90.00
_cell.angle_gamma   90.00
#
_symmetry.space_group_name_H-M   'P 1'
#
loop_
_entity.id
_entity.type
_entity.pdbx_description
1 polymer ?
#
loop_
_entity_poly.entity_id
_entity_poly.type
_entity_poly.pdbx_seq_one_letter_code
_entity_poly.pdbx_strand_id
1 'polypeptide(L)'
;RSPGVNISGPTTICKGGEAILKAEGDYESFEWNTGVQDRYLRVREEGTYEVTVVTKGGCRLTTSVTVREITSTNTVDGRRW
;
A
#
# COMPACT_ATOMS: atom_id res chain seq x y z
N ARG A 1 -6.71 -2.75 -16.69
CA ARG A 1 -5.51 -3.41 -16.14
C ARG A 1 -4.32 -2.63 -16.64
N SER A 2 -3.67 -1.84 -15.79
CA SER A 2 -2.41 -1.18 -16.16
C SER A 2 -1.34 -2.26 -16.32
N PRO A 3 -0.73 -2.44 -17.50
CA PRO A 3 0.40 -3.34 -17.63
C PRO A 3 1.60 -2.66 -16.99
N GLY A 4 1.94 -3.02 -15.75
CA GLY A 4 3.11 -2.48 -15.07
C GLY A 4 2.88 -2.21 -13.60
N VAL A 5 3.79 -2.74 -12.79
CA VAL A 5 3.95 -2.55 -11.33
C VAL A 5 2.71 -2.93 -10.52
N ASN A 6 2.81 -4.01 -9.76
CA ASN A 6 1.79 -4.37 -8.76
C ASN A 6 2.28 -3.97 -7.38
N ILE A 7 1.38 -3.54 -6.50
CA ILE A 7 1.66 -3.39 -5.07
C ILE A 7 0.96 -4.54 -4.34
N SER A 8 1.69 -5.28 -3.51
CA SER A 8 1.14 -6.31 -2.63
C SER A 8 1.24 -5.88 -1.16
N GLY A 9 0.44 -6.51 -0.30
CA GLY A 9 0.37 -6.21 1.13
C GLY A 9 -1.06 -5.93 1.62
N PRO A 10 -1.26 -5.79 2.94
CA PRO A 10 -2.58 -5.46 3.48
C PRO A 10 -3.02 -4.05 3.04
N THR A 11 -4.23 -3.95 2.50
CA THR A 11 -4.88 -2.67 2.18
C THR A 11 -5.85 -2.19 3.26
N THR A 12 -5.88 -2.91 4.38
CA THR A 12 -6.71 -2.60 5.54
C THR A 12 -5.84 -2.71 6.79
N ILE A 13 -5.83 -1.67 7.60
CA ILE A 13 -5.15 -1.63 8.89
C ILE A 13 -6.17 -1.35 9.99
N CYS A 14 -5.96 -1.88 11.20
CA CYS A 14 -6.73 -1.47 12.37
C CYS A 14 -6.14 -0.18 12.94
N LYS A 15 -6.92 0.54 13.75
CA LYS A 15 -6.39 1.68 14.53
C LYS A 15 -5.17 1.26 15.36
N GLY A 16 -4.05 1.95 15.15
CA GLY A 16 -2.76 1.64 15.79
C GLY A 16 -2.04 0.40 15.23
N GLY A 17 -2.60 -0.22 14.18
CA GLY A 17 -1.98 -1.29 13.42
C GLY A 17 -1.08 -0.75 12.31
N GLU A 18 -0.54 -1.66 11.50
CA GLU A 18 0.32 -1.30 10.39
C GLU A 18 0.19 -2.29 9.22
N ALA A 19 0.56 -1.82 8.04
CA ALA A 19 0.72 -2.64 6.86
C ALA A 19 2.12 -2.45 6.29
N ILE A 20 2.63 -3.52 5.68
CA ILE A 20 3.84 -3.48 4.86
C ILE A 20 3.40 -3.68 3.42
N LEU A 21 3.54 -2.62 2.63
CA LEU A 21 3.33 -2.63 1.19
C LEU A 21 4.64 -3.00 0.49
N LYS A 22 4.54 -3.71 -0.63
CA LYS A 22 5.68 -4.13 -1.44
C LYS A 22 5.40 -3.85 -2.90
N ALA A 23 6.28 -3.10 -3.55
CA ALA A 23 6.29 -2.98 -5.00
C ALA A 23 6.84 -4.28 -5.62
N GLU A 24 6.01 -4.99 -6.39
CA GLU A 24 6.35 -6.26 -7.02
C GLU A 24 7.05 -6.04 -8.36
N GLY A 25 8.16 -6.75 -8.55
CA GLY A 25 8.99 -6.70 -9.76
C GLY A 25 10.47 -6.49 -9.44
N ASP A 26 11.30 -6.55 -10.47
CA ASP A 26 12.72 -6.27 -10.40
C ASP A 26 13.00 -4.93 -11.09
N TYR A 27 13.08 -3.88 -10.29
CA TYR A 27 13.29 -2.49 -10.72
C TYR A 27 14.62 -1.98 -10.15
N GLU A 28 15.21 -1.02 -10.85
CA GLU A 28 16.48 -0.40 -10.49
C GLU A 28 16.32 0.56 -9.31
N SER A 29 15.22 1.31 -9.26
CA SER A 29 14.90 2.19 -8.15
C SER A 29 13.40 2.23 -7.83
N PHE A 30 13.10 2.67 -6.61
CA PHE A 30 11.77 2.84 -6.05
C PHE A 30 11.69 4.21 -5.39
N GLU A 31 10.54 4.88 -5.51
CA GLU A 31 10.27 6.14 -4.85
C GLU A 31 8.79 6.20 -4.50
N TRP A 32 8.48 6.13 -3.20
CA TRP A 32 7.13 6.28 -2.68
C TRP A 32 6.79 7.76 -2.49
N ASN A 33 5.51 8.12 -2.59
CA ASN A 33 5.02 9.49 -2.30
C ASN A 33 5.29 9.96 -0.86
N THR A 34 5.70 9.07 0.04
CA THR A 34 6.16 9.36 1.40
C THR A 34 7.65 9.75 1.47
N GLY A 35 8.38 9.69 0.36
CA GLY A 35 9.83 9.94 0.27
C GLY A 35 10.70 8.70 0.53
N VAL A 36 10.11 7.54 0.83
CA VAL A 36 10.84 6.28 1.00
C VAL A 36 11.35 5.77 -0.35
N GLN A 37 12.64 5.40 -0.41
CA GLN A 37 13.30 4.90 -1.62
C GLN A 37 13.67 3.41 -1.50
N ASP A 38 12.69 2.60 -1.08
CA ASP A 38 12.83 1.16 -0.90
C ASP A 38 11.66 0.43 -1.58
N ARG A 39 11.87 -0.84 -1.93
CA ARG A 39 10.83 -1.75 -2.43
C ARG A 39 9.66 -1.89 -1.45
N TYR A 40 9.95 -1.78 -0.16
CA TYR A 40 8.98 -1.91 0.92
C TYR A 40 8.60 -0.55 1.50
N LEU A 41 7.32 -0.38 1.83
CA LEU A 41 6.80 0.77 2.56
C LEU A 41 5.99 0.30 3.77
N ARG A 42 6.38 0.74 4.96
CA ARG A 42 5.62 0.56 6.19
C ARG A 42 4.65 1.73 6.37
N VAL A 43 3.37 1.43 6.50
CA VAL A 43 2.30 2.43 6.65
C VAL A 43 1.50 2.17 7.92
N ARG A 44 1.09 3.25 8.58
CA ARG A 44 0.33 3.23 9.85
C ARG A 44 -0.93 4.08 9.83
N GLU A 45 -1.17 4.74 8.71
CA GLU A 45 -2.30 5.64 8.51
C GLU A 45 -3.01 5.21 7.23
N GLU A 46 -4.29 5.55 7.13
CA GLU A 46 -5.01 5.40 5.88
C GLU A 46 -4.58 6.44 4.85
N GLY A 47 -4.70 6.09 3.58
CA GLY A 47 -4.31 6.98 2.50
C GLY A 47 -4.01 6.24 1.21
N THR A 48 -3.73 7.04 0.18
CA THR A 48 -3.27 6.51 -1.11
C THR A 48 -1.74 6.60 -1.16
N TYR A 49 -1.12 5.44 -1.30
CA TYR A 49 0.32 5.28 -1.43
C TYR A 49 0.66 5.00 -2.88
N GLU A 50 1.51 5.83 -3.45
CA GLU A 50 1.95 5.74 -4.84
C GLU A 50 3.44 5.43 -4.86
N VAL A 51 3.86 4.51 -5.73
CA VAL A 51 5.26 4.21 -5.99
C VAL A 51 5.58 4.49 -7.44
N THR A 52 6.66 5.23 -7.66
CA THR A 52 7.32 5.35 -8.95
C THR A 52 8.53 4.42 -8.95
N VAL A 53 8.66 3.60 -9.98
CA VAL A 53 9.78 2.68 -10.17
C VAL A 53 10.48 2.96 -11.49
N VAL A 54 11.77 2.67 -11.54
CA VAL A 54 12.58 2.76 -12.75
C VAL A 54 12.96 1.35 -13.20
N THR A 55 12.62 0.97 -14.42
CA THR A 55 13.06 -0.30 -15.00
C THR A 55 14.55 -0.24 -15.33
N LYS A 56 15.22 -1.41 -15.47
CA LYS A 56 16.61 -1.48 -15.94
C LYS A 56 16.85 -0.83 -17.32
N GLY A 57 15.78 -0.58 -18.09
CA GLY A 57 15.82 0.15 -19.36
C GLY A 57 15.60 1.66 -19.23
N GLY A 58 15.54 2.19 -18.00
CA GLY A 58 15.30 3.61 -17.72
C GLY A 58 13.84 4.06 -17.79
N CYS A 59 12.88 3.16 -18.04
CA CYS A 59 11.47 3.53 -18.08
C CYS A 59 10.94 3.83 -16.67
N ARG A 60 10.26 4.96 -16.51
CA ARG A 60 9.55 5.31 -15.27
C ARG A 60 8.12 4.78 -15.34
N LEU A 61 7.72 4.01 -14.33
CA LEU A 61 6.37 3.49 -14.17
C LEU A 61 5.82 3.89 -12.81
N THR A 62 4.53 4.22 -12.74
CA THR A 62 3.88 4.66 -11.50
C THR A 62 2.61 3.85 -11.25
N THR A 63 2.40 3.45 -10.01
CA THR A 63 1.20 2.71 -9.57
C THR A 63 0.84 3.10 -8.15
N SER A 64 -0.42 2.94 -7.76
CA SER A 64 -0.91 3.33 -6.44
C SER A 64 -1.82 2.29 -5.82
N VAL A 65 -1.89 2.31 -4.49
CA VAL A 65 -2.78 1.49 -3.67
C VAL A 65 -3.39 2.34 -2.57
N THR A 66 -4.66 2.10 -2.25
CA THR A 66 -5.34 2.76 -1.13
C THR A 66 -5.37 1.82 0.07
N VAL A 67 -4.89 2.31 1.21
CA VAL A 67 -4.98 1.65 2.51
C VAL A 67 -6.09 2.32 3.31
N ARG A 68 -6.93 1.52 3.98
CA ARG A 68 -8.04 1.99 4.81
C ARG A 68 -7.83 1.62 6.26
N GLU A 69 -8.12 2.54 7.17
CA GLU A 69 -8.14 2.26 8.59
C GLU A 69 -9.55 1.80 8.99
N ILE A 70 -9.65 0.59 9.55
CA ILE A 70 -10.88 0.12 10.16
C ILE A 70 -10.78 0.28 11.68
N THR A 71 -11.83 0.84 12.25
CA THR A 71 -12.09 0.67 13.67
C THR A 71 -12.78 -0.69 13.81
N SER A 72 -12.40 -1.50 14.79
CA SER A 72 -13.19 -2.68 15.14
C SER A 72 -14.55 -2.18 15.62
N THR A 73 -15.51 -2.01 14.71
CA THR A 73 -16.90 -1.77 15.05
C THR A 73 -17.41 -3.08 15.62
N ASN A 74 -17.28 -3.26 16.93
CA ASN A 74 -18.10 -4.19 17.68
C ASN A 74 -19.55 -3.68 17.63
N THR A 75 -20.18 -3.73 16.46
CA THR A 75 -21.62 -3.62 16.37
C THR A 75 -22.15 -4.95 16.87
N VAL A 76 -22.31 -5.04 18.19
CA VAL A 76 -23.19 -6.04 18.80
C VAL A 76 -24.57 -5.73 18.21
N ASP A 77 -24.94 -6.39 17.10
CA ASP A 77 -26.33 -6.43 16.66
C ASP A 77 -27.08 -7.14 17.78
N GLY A 78 -27.70 -6.34 18.64
CA GLY A 78 -28.44 -6.75 19.81
C GLY A 78 -29.70 -7.50 19.41
N ARG A 79 -29.56 -8.72 18.87
CA ARG A 79 -30.65 -9.68 18.83
C ARG A 79 -30.83 -10.25 20.23
N ARG A 80 -31.56 -9.45 20.99
CA ARG A 80 -32.28 -9.79 22.20
C ARG A 80 -33.20 -11.00 21.91
N TRP A 81 -33.17 -11.94 22.86
CA TRP A 81 -33.97 -13.16 23.05
C TRP A 81 -35.26 -13.29 22.24
#